data_AF-A0A2V2XCG9-F1
#
_entry.id   AF-A0A2V2XCG9-F1
#
_cell.length_a   1.000
_cell.length_b   1.000
_cell.length_c   1.000
_cell.angle_alpha   90.00
_cell.angle_beta   90.00
_cell.angle_gamma   90.00
#
_symmetry.space_group_name_H-M   'P 1'
#
loop_
_entity.id
_entity.type
_entity.pdbx_description
1 polymer ?
#
loop_
_entity_poly.entity_id
_entity_poly.type
_entity_poly.pdbx_seq_one_letter_code
_entity_poly.pdbx_strand_id
1 'polypeptide(L)'
;MSTYPQHVVDAVANCNEKVKFLQTETESQANQTRIEYRKKLELLFEQRQEALDKIEGFWSGVLSATETPLKPLFNGTIDPKIVRAITNFKVTTSVKDGFLCRNVSIVLRSNMFAEQGTIYREVNTQLKTISLGPIKWKSGTERARQDSVFRFFTLECNDESFIDETLDAFDTVFQNPFLALETTEY
;
A
#
# COMPACT_ATOMS: atom_id res chain seq x y z
N MET A 1 17.78 43.35 -35.85
CA MET A 1 17.16 42.35 -34.96
C MET A 1 17.50 40.98 -35.51
N SER A 2 18.23 40.14 -34.77
CA SER A 2 18.57 38.80 -35.25
C SER A 2 17.32 37.92 -35.19
N THR A 3 16.75 37.62 -36.35
CA THR A 3 15.70 36.61 -36.49
C THR A 3 16.33 35.23 -36.36
N TYR A 4 15.81 34.41 -35.45
CA TYR A 4 16.22 33.01 -35.34
C TYR A 4 15.93 32.27 -36.65
N PRO A 5 16.79 31.35 -37.11
CA PRO A 5 16.51 30.59 -38.31
C PRO A 5 15.30 29.68 -38.10
N GLN A 6 14.20 29.90 -38.82
CA GLN A 6 12.94 29.18 -38.62
C GLN A 6 13.11 27.66 -38.75
N HIS A 7 13.93 27.19 -39.70
CA HIS A 7 14.21 25.77 -39.87
C HIS A 7 14.84 25.12 -38.63
N VAL A 8 15.61 25.86 -37.83
CA VAL A 8 16.19 25.39 -36.57
C VAL A 8 15.09 25.31 -35.50
N VAL A 9 14.22 26.32 -35.42
CA VAL A 9 13.09 26.34 -34.49
C VAL A 9 12.14 25.17 -34.76
N ASP A 10 11.80 24.93 -36.03
CA ASP A 10 10.93 23.84 -36.46
C ASP A 10 11.56 22.47 -36.19
N ALA A 11 12.86 22.31 -36.47
CA ALA A 11 13.59 21.08 -36.19
C ALA A 11 13.65 20.76 -34.69
N VAL A 12 13.90 21.77 -33.84
CA VAL A 12 13.90 21.60 -32.38
C VAL A 12 12.50 21.24 -31.87
N ALA A 13 11.45 21.90 -32.38
CA ALA A 13 10.07 21.58 -32.01
C ALA A 13 9.72 20.13 -32.37
N ASN A 14 10.04 19.69 -33.59
CA ASN A 14 9.78 18.34 -34.06
C ASN A 14 10.56 17.29 -33.24
N CYS A 15 11.83 17.56 -32.93
CA CYS A 15 12.60 16.70 -32.03
C CYS A 15 11.95 16.58 -30.64
N ASN A 16 11.49 17.70 -30.05
CA ASN A 16 10.82 17.69 -28.75
C ASN A 16 9.50 16.93 -28.78
N GLU A 17 8.70 17.07 -29.84
CA GLU A 17 7.47 16.29 -30.02
C GLU A 17 7.77 14.79 -30.13
N LYS A 18 8.81 14.42 -30.88
CA LYS A 18 9.22 13.03 -31.03
C LYS A 18 9.73 12.43 -29.72
N VAL A 19 10.47 13.20 -28.91
CA VAL A 19 10.90 12.78 -27.57
C VAL A 19 9.68 12.57 -26.67
N LYS A 20 8.72 13.50 -26.65
CA LYS A 20 7.48 13.34 -25.87
C LYS A 20 6.69 12.09 -26.28
N PHE A 21 6.55 11.87 -27.58
CA PHE A 21 5.87 10.68 -28.12
C PHE A 21 6.56 9.39 -27.63
N LEU A 22 7.89 9.30 -27.77
CA LEU A 22 8.65 8.12 -27.32
C LEU A 22 8.55 7.91 -25.80
N GLN A 23 8.55 8.98 -25.01
CA GLN A 23 8.35 8.90 -23.56
C GLN A 23 6.97 8.31 -23.23
N THR A 24 5.90 8.83 -23.84
CA THR A 24 4.54 8.31 -23.65
C THR A 24 4.41 6.85 -24.08
N GLU A 25 5.00 6.46 -25.20
CA GLU A 25 4.99 5.07 -25.68
C GLU A 25 5.73 4.14 -24.70
N THR A 26 6.91 4.54 -24.22
CA THR A 26 7.71 3.78 -23.27
C THR A 26 6.95 3.58 -21.95
N GLU A 27 6.35 4.65 -21.42
CA GLU A 27 5.52 4.59 -20.20
C GLU A 27 4.31 3.67 -20.39
N SER A 28 3.65 3.74 -21.54
CA SER A 28 2.51 2.88 -21.86
C SER A 28 2.90 1.40 -21.89
N GLN A 29 3.98 1.05 -22.60
CA GLN A 29 4.48 -0.33 -22.70
C GLN A 29 4.95 -0.86 -21.33
N ALA A 30 5.65 -0.04 -20.55
CA ALA A 30 6.09 -0.40 -19.20
C ALA A 30 4.88 -0.67 -18.28
N ASN A 31 3.86 0.19 -18.32
CA ASN A 31 2.65 0.01 -17.54
C ASN A 31 1.86 -1.23 -17.97
N GLN A 32 1.75 -1.50 -19.27
CA GLN A 32 1.09 -2.70 -19.77
C GLN A 32 1.78 -3.97 -19.28
N THR A 33 3.10 -4.01 -19.34
CA THR A 33 3.91 -5.14 -18.84
C THR A 33 3.72 -5.32 -17.33
N ARG A 34 3.78 -4.24 -16.55
CA ARG A 34 3.52 -4.27 -15.10
C ARG A 34 2.14 -4.83 -14.76
N ILE A 35 1.11 -4.39 -15.47
CA ILE A 35 -0.27 -4.87 -15.28
C ILE A 35 -0.36 -6.37 -15.57
N GLU A 36 0.26 -6.85 -16.64
CA GLU A 36 0.24 -8.27 -16.99
C GLU A 36 0.86 -9.15 -15.89
N TYR A 37 2.06 -8.79 -15.42
CA TYR A 37 2.71 -9.54 -14.34
C TYR A 37 1.97 -9.39 -13.02
N ARG A 38 1.42 -8.22 -12.71
CA ARG A 38 0.63 -8.05 -11.49
C ARG A 38 -0.59 -8.96 -11.48
N LYS A 39 -1.31 -9.11 -12.59
CA LYS A 39 -2.43 -10.06 -12.69
C LYS A 39 -2.01 -11.50 -12.41
N LYS A 40 -0.84 -11.93 -12.91
CA LYS A 40 -0.30 -13.26 -12.64
C LYS A 40 0.06 -13.42 -11.15
N LEU A 41 0.64 -12.39 -10.54
CA LEU A 41 0.98 -12.39 -9.12
C LEU A 41 -0.24 -12.41 -8.21
N GLU A 42 -1.30 -11.66 -8.51
CA GLU A 42 -2.52 -11.65 -7.70
C GLU A 42 -3.13 -13.05 -7.58
N LEU A 43 -3.14 -13.85 -8.67
CA LEU A 43 -3.59 -15.24 -8.61
C LEU A 43 -2.75 -16.10 -7.65
N LEU A 44 -1.43 -15.93 -7.67
CA LEU A 44 -0.53 -16.65 -6.76
C LEU A 44 -0.69 -16.16 -5.31
N PHE A 45 -0.92 -14.87 -5.10
CA PHE A 45 -1.20 -14.31 -3.79
C PHE A 45 -2.53 -14.80 -3.22
N GLU A 46 -3.55 -15.00 -4.05
CA GLU A 46 -4.81 -15.61 -3.62
C GLU A 46 -4.61 -17.06 -3.14
N GLN A 47 -3.91 -17.87 -3.92
CA GLN A 47 -3.59 -19.25 -3.52
C GLN A 47 -2.76 -19.30 -2.23
N ARG A 48 -1.77 -18.40 -2.09
CA ARG A 48 -0.99 -18.26 -0.87
C ARG A 48 -1.87 -17.82 0.30
N GLN A 49 -2.78 -16.88 0.09
CA GLN A 49 -3.71 -16.39 1.12
C GLN A 49 -4.55 -17.55 1.67
N GLU A 50 -5.10 -18.40 0.81
CA GLU A 50 -5.89 -19.57 1.21
C GLU A 50 -5.11 -20.56 2.09
N ALA A 51 -3.79 -20.66 1.89
CA ALA A 51 -2.93 -21.48 2.73
C ALA A 51 -2.60 -20.80 4.06
N LEU A 52 -2.22 -19.53 4.03
CA LEU A 52 -1.78 -18.77 5.21
C LEU A 52 -2.93 -18.45 6.17
N ASP A 53 -4.14 -18.21 5.66
CA ASP A 53 -5.32 -17.92 6.49
C ASP A 53 -5.76 -19.11 7.35
N LYS A 54 -5.30 -20.32 7.03
CA LYS A 54 -5.53 -21.53 7.86
C LYS A 54 -4.60 -21.60 9.07
N ILE A 55 -3.53 -20.81 9.08
CA ILE A 55 -2.53 -20.80 10.15
C ILE A 55 -2.96 -19.75 11.17
N GLU A 56 -3.47 -20.21 12.33
CA GLU A 56 -3.91 -19.30 13.39
C GLU A 56 -2.79 -18.37 13.82
N GLY A 57 -3.07 -17.07 13.84
CA GLY A 57 -2.13 -16.04 14.30
C GLY A 57 -0.98 -15.72 13.35
N PHE A 58 -0.92 -16.33 12.15
CA PHE A 58 0.15 -16.09 11.18
C PHE A 58 0.34 -14.60 10.89
N TRP A 59 -0.72 -13.92 10.45
CA TRP A 59 -0.64 -12.51 10.08
C TRP A 59 -0.30 -11.61 11.26
N SER A 60 -0.88 -11.85 12.43
CA SER A 60 -0.49 -11.10 13.64
C SER A 60 0.98 -11.33 14.01
N GLY A 61 1.50 -12.54 13.80
CA GLY A 61 2.90 -12.89 14.03
C GLY A 61 3.82 -12.11 13.10
N VAL A 62 3.60 -12.24 11.79
CA VAL A 62 4.35 -11.54 10.73
C VAL A 62 4.35 -10.02 10.94
N LEU A 63 3.18 -9.44 11.20
CA LEU A 63 3.05 -7.99 11.42
C LEU A 63 3.68 -7.53 12.74
N SER A 64 3.92 -8.44 13.69
CA SER A 64 4.53 -8.12 14.99
C SER A 64 6.03 -8.37 15.07
N ALA A 65 6.62 -9.02 14.06
CA ALA A 65 8.04 -9.36 14.01
C ALA A 65 8.94 -8.13 14.15
N THR A 66 10.17 -8.31 14.61
CA THR A 66 11.11 -7.19 14.82
C THR A 66 11.55 -6.55 13.52
N GLU A 67 11.75 -7.36 12.48
CA GLU A 67 12.26 -6.93 11.17
C GLU A 67 11.13 -6.55 10.18
N THR A 68 9.89 -6.44 10.65
CA THR A 68 8.80 -6.02 9.77
C THR A 68 9.01 -4.57 9.30
N PRO A 69 8.84 -4.26 8.00
CA PRO A 69 8.84 -2.89 7.48
C PRO A 69 7.88 -1.93 8.20
N LEU A 70 6.86 -2.46 8.89
CA LEU A 70 5.93 -1.65 9.69
C LEU A 70 6.50 -1.24 11.07
N LYS A 71 7.58 -1.88 11.53
CA LYS A 71 8.13 -1.66 12.88
C LYS A 71 8.50 -0.21 13.15
N PRO A 72 9.17 0.52 12.24
CA PRO A 72 9.48 1.93 12.45
C PRO A 72 8.25 2.84 12.51
N LEU A 73 7.12 2.40 11.94
CA LEU A 73 5.87 3.16 11.87
C LEU A 73 4.98 2.93 13.09
N PHE A 74 5.21 1.85 13.85
CA PHE A 74 4.41 1.56 15.02
C PHE A 74 4.73 2.52 16.17
N ASN A 75 3.68 3.04 16.79
CA ASN A 75 3.84 3.52 18.16
C ASN A 75 4.16 2.36 19.11
N GLY A 76 4.95 2.61 20.15
CA GLY A 76 5.41 1.56 21.06
C GLY A 76 4.33 0.91 21.94
N THR A 77 3.10 1.44 21.96
CA THR A 77 2.13 1.13 23.03
C THR A 77 0.82 0.54 22.53
N ILE A 78 0.26 1.08 21.45
CA ILE A 78 -1.10 0.79 20.96
C ILE A 78 -1.03 -0.14 19.75
N ASP A 79 -0.14 0.16 18.81
CA ASP A 79 -0.05 -0.57 17.54
C ASP A 79 0.28 -2.05 17.77
N PRO A 80 1.23 -2.44 18.64
CA PRO A 80 1.46 -3.85 18.97
C PRO A 80 0.22 -4.57 19.52
N LYS A 81 -0.67 -3.85 20.21
CA LYS A 81 -1.89 -4.42 20.79
C LYS A 81 -2.99 -4.57 19.74
N ILE A 82 -3.09 -3.65 18.77
CA ILE A 82 -3.99 -3.78 17.63
C ILE A 82 -3.50 -4.90 16.70
N VAL A 83 -2.19 -4.97 16.43
CA VAL A 83 -1.58 -6.03 15.59
C VAL A 83 -1.91 -7.43 16.11
N ARG A 84 -1.85 -7.66 17.43
CA ARG A 84 -2.25 -8.95 18.04
C ARG A 84 -3.72 -9.32 17.82
N ALA A 85 -4.57 -8.35 17.52
CA ALA A 85 -5.98 -8.57 17.24
C ALA A 85 -6.26 -8.87 15.76
N ILE A 86 -5.26 -8.75 14.88
CA ILE A 86 -5.39 -9.02 13.45
C ILE A 86 -5.51 -10.52 13.22
N THR A 87 -6.55 -10.91 12.49
CA THR A 87 -6.80 -12.31 12.10
C THR A 87 -6.58 -12.54 10.61
N ASN A 88 -6.65 -11.48 9.79
CA ASN A 88 -6.43 -11.56 8.36
C ASN A 88 -5.78 -10.26 7.87
N PHE A 89 -4.84 -10.38 6.95
CA PHE A 89 -4.18 -9.27 6.28
C PHE A 89 -4.05 -9.59 4.79
N LYS A 90 -4.45 -8.65 3.94
CA LYS A 90 -4.39 -8.80 2.49
C LYS A 90 -4.04 -7.47 1.83
N VAL A 91 -3.18 -7.53 0.81
CA VAL A 91 -2.97 -6.42 -0.12
C VAL A 91 -3.35 -6.89 -1.52
N THR A 92 -4.31 -6.21 -2.14
CA THR A 92 -4.77 -6.52 -3.51
C THR A 92 -4.50 -5.36 -4.43
N THR A 93 -4.15 -5.66 -5.67
CA THR A 93 -4.04 -4.66 -6.72
C THR A 93 -5.12 -4.83 -7.77
N SER A 94 -5.77 -3.74 -8.15
CA SER A 94 -6.78 -3.70 -9.22
C SER A 94 -6.51 -2.54 -10.17
N VAL A 95 -7.17 -2.53 -11.32
CA VAL A 95 -7.13 -1.39 -12.26
C VAL A 95 -8.52 -0.76 -12.27
N LYS A 96 -8.63 0.53 -11.93
CA LYS A 96 -9.87 1.32 -11.94
C LYS A 96 -9.63 2.62 -12.68
N ASP A 97 -10.49 2.93 -13.65
CA ASP A 97 -10.40 4.13 -14.48
C ASP A 97 -9.02 4.35 -15.13
N GLY A 98 -8.33 3.26 -15.49
CA GLY A 98 -6.99 3.29 -16.08
C GLY A 98 -5.85 3.46 -15.07
N PHE A 99 -6.15 3.63 -13.78
CA PHE A 99 -5.15 3.72 -12.72
C PHE A 99 -4.98 2.39 -12.00
N LEU A 100 -3.74 2.09 -11.63
CA LEU A 100 -3.43 1.01 -10.70
C LEU A 100 -3.86 1.43 -9.29
N CYS A 101 -4.68 0.61 -8.65
CA CYS A 101 -5.17 0.82 -7.30
C CYS A 101 -4.65 -0.27 -6.38
N ARG A 102 -4.05 0.12 -5.26
CA ARG A 102 -3.61 -0.78 -4.19
C ARG A 102 -4.60 -0.68 -3.04
N ASN A 103 -5.14 -1.82 -2.60
CA ASN A 103 -6.06 -1.92 -1.48
C ASN A 103 -5.43 -2.76 -0.37
N VAL A 104 -5.23 -2.13 0.78
CA VAL A 104 -4.80 -2.80 2.01
C VAL A 104 -6.04 -3.12 2.83
N SER A 105 -6.21 -4.38 3.22
CA SER A 105 -7.34 -4.85 4.02
C SER A 105 -6.88 -5.66 5.23
N ILE A 106 -7.45 -5.36 6.39
CA ILE A 106 -7.16 -6.01 7.67
C ILE A 106 -8.47 -6.42 8.31
N VAL A 107 -8.56 -7.66 8.78
CA VAL A 107 -9.65 -8.12 9.65
C VAL A 107 -9.14 -8.14 11.08
N LEU A 108 -9.83 -7.43 11.97
CA LEU A 108 -9.51 -7.36 13.39
C LEU A 108 -10.62 -7.93 14.26
N ARG A 109 -10.22 -8.66 15.31
CA ARG A 109 -11.06 -8.95 16.47
C ARG A 109 -11.18 -7.70 17.35
N SER A 110 -12.27 -7.64 18.11
CA SER A 110 -12.47 -6.58 19.09
C SER A 110 -11.33 -6.60 20.10
N ASN A 111 -10.76 -5.44 20.39
CA ASN A 111 -9.67 -5.29 21.37
C ASN A 111 -9.90 -4.04 22.22
N MET A 112 -8.94 -3.65 23.04
CA MET A 112 -9.13 -2.50 23.95
C MET A 112 -9.22 -1.15 23.23
N PHE A 113 -8.77 -1.04 21.98
CA PHE A 113 -8.72 0.22 21.21
C PHE A 113 -9.73 0.29 20.06
N ALA A 114 -10.01 -0.83 19.41
CA ALA A 114 -10.85 -0.86 18.22
C ALA A 114 -11.95 -1.92 18.32
N GLU A 115 -13.09 -1.64 17.70
CA GLU A 115 -14.17 -2.60 17.48
C GLU A 115 -13.75 -3.66 16.46
N GLN A 116 -14.40 -4.82 16.48
CA GLN A 116 -14.17 -5.84 15.46
C GLN A 116 -14.68 -5.40 14.08
N GLY A 117 -14.03 -5.88 13.02
CA GLY A 117 -14.49 -5.64 11.66
C GLY A 117 -13.40 -5.81 10.62
N THR A 118 -13.76 -5.51 9.37
CA THR A 118 -12.79 -5.38 8.28
C THR A 118 -12.53 -3.89 8.06
N ILE A 119 -11.27 -3.49 8.17
CA ILE A 119 -10.80 -2.17 7.80
C ILE A 119 -10.05 -2.28 6.48
N TYR A 120 -10.17 -1.27 5.64
CA TYR A 120 -9.45 -1.24 4.39
C TYR A 120 -9.27 0.17 3.88
N ARG A 121 -8.23 0.38 3.08
CA ARG A 121 -8.03 1.61 2.32
C ARG A 121 -7.49 1.25 0.95
N GLU A 122 -8.16 1.77 -0.06
CA GLU A 122 -7.73 1.68 -1.45
C GLU A 122 -7.26 3.03 -1.93
N VAL A 123 -6.05 3.07 -2.49
CA VAL A 123 -5.44 4.28 -3.06
C VAL A 123 -4.98 4.01 -4.48
N ASN A 124 -5.06 5.04 -5.33
CA ASN A 124 -4.51 4.98 -6.68
C ASN A 124 -3.02 5.36 -6.70
N THR A 125 -2.41 5.37 -7.89
CA THR A 125 -1.00 5.79 -8.09
C THR A 125 -0.71 7.25 -7.75
N GLN A 126 -1.74 8.06 -7.48
CA GLN A 126 -1.63 9.46 -7.07
C GLN A 126 -1.90 9.62 -5.56
N LEU A 127 -1.87 8.52 -4.79
CA LEU A 127 -2.16 8.48 -3.35
C LEU A 127 -3.56 8.94 -2.94
N LYS A 128 -4.45 9.11 -3.92
CA LYS A 128 -5.84 9.48 -3.67
C LYS A 128 -6.62 8.26 -3.20
N THR A 129 -7.29 8.39 -2.07
CA THR A 129 -8.22 7.37 -1.56
C THR A 129 -9.40 7.21 -2.51
N ILE A 130 -9.58 5.99 -3.01
CA ILE A 130 -10.69 5.57 -3.88
C ILE A 130 -11.83 4.96 -3.07
N SER A 131 -11.49 4.15 -2.06
CA SER A 131 -12.45 3.57 -1.13
C SER A 131 -11.82 3.37 0.26
N LEU A 132 -12.65 3.43 1.31
CA LEU A 132 -12.19 3.33 2.69
C LEU A 132 -13.26 2.62 3.55
N GLY A 133 -12.84 1.56 4.23
CA GLY A 133 -13.53 0.98 5.38
C GLY A 133 -12.80 1.42 6.65
N PRO A 134 -13.27 2.46 7.35
CA PRO A 134 -12.46 3.08 8.38
C PRO A 134 -12.38 2.22 9.65
N ILE A 135 -11.27 2.37 10.39
CA ILE A 135 -11.14 1.78 11.72
C ILE A 135 -12.12 2.42 12.70
N LYS A 136 -12.88 1.57 13.41
CA LYS A 136 -13.83 1.99 14.45
C LYS A 136 -13.15 1.98 15.80
N TRP A 137 -12.64 3.15 16.20
CA TRP A 137 -12.03 3.36 17.50
C TRP A 137 -13.07 3.33 18.63
N LYS A 138 -12.76 2.67 19.74
CA LYS A 138 -13.57 2.71 20.97
C LYS A 138 -13.40 4.07 21.67
N SER A 139 -14.42 4.48 22.41
CA SER A 139 -14.38 5.72 23.20
C SER A 139 -13.24 5.72 24.22
N GLY A 140 -12.63 6.87 24.44
CA GLY A 140 -11.51 7.04 25.38
C GLY A 140 -10.13 6.73 24.80
N THR A 141 -10.03 6.52 23.47
CA THR A 141 -8.77 6.21 22.75
C THR A 141 -8.29 7.38 21.89
N GLU A 142 -8.89 8.56 22.02
CA GLU A 142 -8.75 9.69 21.09
C GLU A 142 -7.34 10.28 21.08
N ARG A 143 -6.66 10.32 22.24
CA ARG A 143 -5.26 10.76 22.35
C ARG A 143 -4.28 9.73 21.78
N ALA A 144 -4.67 8.46 21.82
CA ALA A 144 -3.83 7.32 21.50
C ALA A 144 -3.74 7.12 19.97
N ARG A 145 -4.83 7.38 19.24
CA ARG A 145 -4.94 7.07 17.81
C ARG A 145 -4.16 7.98 16.85
N GLN A 146 -3.69 9.17 17.28
CA GLN A 146 -3.06 10.14 16.37
C GLN A 146 -1.68 9.71 15.89
N ASP A 147 -0.92 9.03 16.75
CA ASP A 147 0.43 8.52 16.45
C ASP A 147 0.41 7.05 16.01
N SER A 148 -0.77 6.50 15.73
CA SER A 148 -0.93 5.10 15.32
C SER A 148 -0.76 4.94 13.83
N VAL A 149 -0.04 3.90 13.40
CA VAL A 149 -0.01 3.52 11.97
C VAL A 149 -1.43 3.26 11.45
N PHE A 150 -2.34 2.79 12.31
CA PHE A 150 -3.73 2.51 11.95
C PHE A 150 -4.56 3.78 11.68
N ARG A 151 -4.00 4.98 11.92
CA ARG A 151 -4.56 6.24 11.38
C ARG A 151 -4.62 6.21 9.84
N PHE A 152 -3.79 5.38 9.20
CA PHE A 152 -3.88 5.10 7.76
C PHE A 152 -5.29 4.71 7.33
N PHE A 153 -6.08 4.05 8.17
CA PHE A 153 -7.45 3.64 7.90
C PHE A 153 -8.50 4.65 8.40
N THR A 154 -8.18 5.95 8.46
CA THR A 154 -9.17 6.99 8.82
C THR A 154 -9.33 8.03 7.71
N LEU A 155 -10.46 8.74 7.74
CA LEU A 155 -10.78 9.76 6.74
C LEU A 155 -9.88 10.99 6.87
N GLU A 156 -9.40 11.26 8.08
CA GLU A 156 -8.57 12.41 8.41
C GLU A 156 -7.11 12.24 7.97
N CYS A 157 -6.68 11.03 7.58
CA CYS A 157 -5.33 10.76 7.12
C CYS A 157 -5.13 11.22 5.68
N ASN A 158 -4.63 12.45 5.53
CA ASN A 158 -4.36 13.15 4.27
C ASN A 158 -2.87 13.46 4.03
N ASP A 159 -1.99 13.02 4.93
CA ASP A 159 -0.53 13.15 4.79
C ASP A 159 -0.02 12.17 3.74
N GLU A 160 0.28 12.67 2.54
CA GLU A 160 0.73 11.88 1.39
C GLU A 160 2.02 11.11 1.68
N SER A 161 2.99 11.72 2.37
CA SER A 161 4.26 11.06 2.71
C SER A 161 4.01 9.86 3.62
N PHE A 162 3.14 10.04 4.62
CA PHE A 162 2.78 8.96 5.52
C PHE A 162 1.96 7.86 4.83
N ILE A 163 1.04 8.23 3.93
CA ILE A 163 0.24 7.27 3.15
C ILE A 163 1.15 6.42 2.29
N ASP A 164 2.10 7.04 1.57
CA ASP A 164 3.03 6.35 0.68
C ASP A 164 3.93 5.39 1.48
N GLU A 165 4.58 5.87 2.53
CA GLU A 165 5.45 5.06 3.39
C GLU A 165 4.69 3.88 4.04
N THR A 166 3.50 4.12 4.56
CA THR A 166 2.68 3.08 5.21
C THR A 166 2.19 2.05 4.19
N LEU A 167 1.78 2.50 3.00
CA LEU A 167 1.33 1.62 1.93
C LEU A 167 2.45 0.72 1.43
N ASP A 168 3.65 1.27 1.24
CA ASP A 168 4.82 0.52 0.80
C ASP A 168 5.29 -0.47 1.88
N ALA A 169 5.21 -0.11 3.16
CA ALA A 169 5.48 -1.03 4.26
C ALA A 169 4.50 -2.21 4.28
N PHE A 170 3.19 -1.96 4.14
CA PHE A 170 2.19 -3.03 4.05
C PHE A 170 2.40 -3.91 2.80
N ASP A 171 2.66 -3.31 1.64
CA ASP A 171 2.88 -4.07 0.41
C ASP A 171 4.15 -4.93 0.52
N THR A 172 5.24 -4.41 1.10
CA THR A 172 6.48 -5.17 1.31
C THR A 172 6.26 -6.38 2.20
N VAL A 173 5.57 -6.20 3.34
CA VAL A 173 5.21 -7.31 4.24
C VAL A 173 4.35 -8.33 3.51
N PHE A 174 3.36 -7.88 2.74
CA PHE A 174 2.47 -8.78 2.03
C PHE A 174 3.20 -9.52 0.91
N GLN A 175 4.08 -8.87 0.16
CA GLN A 175 4.79 -9.50 -0.95
C GLN A 175 5.66 -10.66 -0.46
N ASN A 176 6.34 -10.50 0.68
CA ASN A 176 7.13 -11.57 1.26
C ASN A 176 7.01 -11.64 2.81
N PRO A 177 5.96 -12.30 3.34
CA PRO A 177 5.72 -12.36 4.78
C PRO A 177 6.73 -13.23 5.53
N PHE A 178 7.49 -14.08 4.82
CA PHE A 178 8.43 -15.01 5.44
C PHE A 178 9.75 -14.35 5.84
N LEU A 179 10.17 -13.27 5.15
CA LEU A 179 11.36 -12.50 5.53
C LEU A 179 11.25 -11.94 6.95
N ALA A 180 10.04 -11.62 7.40
CA ALA A 180 9.80 -11.16 8.76
C ALA A 180 9.96 -12.27 9.82
N LEU A 181 9.93 -13.55 9.40
CA LEU A 181 10.00 -14.71 10.30
C LEU A 181 11.37 -15.40 10.31
N GLU A 182 12.17 -15.24 9.24
CA GLU A 182 13.46 -15.95 9.04
C GLU A 182 14.54 -15.57 10.08
N THR A 183 14.46 -14.41 10.73
CA THR A 183 15.45 -13.97 11.72
C THR A 183 15.14 -14.40 13.16
N THR A 184 14.06 -15.15 13.39
CA THR A 184 13.67 -15.63 14.73
C THR A 184 14.39 -16.93 15.15
N GLU A 185 15.25 -17.50 14.30
CA GLU A 185 16.06 -18.69 14.59
C GLU A 185 17.54 -18.33 14.84
N TYR A 186 17.89 -17.69 15.97
CA TYR A 186 19.23 -17.77 16.59
C TYR A 186 19.18 -17.49 18.08
#